data_AF-A0A9Q9EGZ2-F1
#
_entry.id   AF-A0A9Q9EGZ2-F1
#
_cell.length_a   1.000
_cell.length_b   1.000
_cell.length_c   1.000
_cell.angle_alpha   90.00
_cell.angle_beta   90.00
_cell.angle_gamma   90.00
#
_symmetry.space_group_name_H-M   'P 1'
#
loop_
_entity.id
_entity.type
_entity.pdbx_description
1 polymer ?
#
loop_
_entity_poly.entity_id
_entity_poly.type
_entity_poly.pdbx_seq_one_letter_code
_entity_poly.pdbx_strand_id
1 'polypeptide(L)'
;MTKVPKVKKKGVSVHSRAARRGAEPARKDLESIKPPKEETDYKPWLHNAQNAGIQKKQKKKQLTTAQKRRQEKALEKADAITGKHEKKVADSKKRSARTQARAKEWEDLNSQLEAAEEAKEEAKKAAKTSRTTAATGEGEQIGDEVMPDLAGSGATAEAVVPTVPEGAPQWASMHAQTGDFVDEIT
;
A
#
# COMPACT_ATOMS: atom_id res chain seq x y z
N MET A 1 -13.57 16.33 37.99
CA MET A 1 -12.52 16.97 37.17
C MET A 1 -11.16 16.37 37.51
N THR A 2 -10.54 15.64 36.58
CA THR A 2 -9.18 15.12 36.75
C THR A 2 -8.15 16.23 36.47
N LYS A 3 -7.21 16.44 37.40
CA LYS A 3 -6.15 17.47 37.26
C LYS A 3 -5.08 16.96 36.29
N VAL A 4 -4.86 17.68 35.20
CA VAL A 4 -3.81 17.37 34.21
C VAL A 4 -2.44 17.79 34.74
N PRO A 5 -1.41 16.92 34.73
CA PRO A 5 -0.08 17.26 35.23
C PRO A 5 0.62 18.29 34.33
N LYS A 6 1.36 19.21 34.96
CA LYS A 6 2.14 20.26 34.28
C LYS A 6 3.26 19.62 33.45
N VAL A 7 3.22 19.81 32.13
CA VAL A 7 4.26 19.33 31.22
C VAL A 7 5.59 20.05 31.50
N LYS A 8 6.62 19.29 31.87
CA LYS A 8 7.99 19.80 32.05
C LYS A 8 8.66 19.95 30.69
N LYS A 9 8.96 21.19 30.29
CA LYS A 9 9.77 21.47 29.09
C LYS A 9 11.21 21.02 29.38
N LYS A 10 11.65 19.90 28.78
CA LYS A 10 13.06 19.50 28.83
C LYS A 10 13.85 20.37 27.84
N GLY A 11 14.98 20.90 28.29
CA GLY A 11 15.91 21.64 27.43
C GLY A 11 16.43 20.76 26.29
N VAL A 12 16.88 21.41 25.21
CA VAL A 12 17.47 20.73 24.06
C VAL A 12 18.79 20.07 24.49
N SER A 13 18.87 18.75 24.39
CA SER A 13 20.10 17.99 24.71
C SER A 13 21.23 18.35 23.75
N VAL A 14 22.47 18.38 24.27
CA VAL A 14 23.71 18.82 23.58
C VAL A 14 23.92 18.12 22.22
N HIS A 15 23.54 16.85 22.10
CA HIS A 15 23.71 16.06 20.87
C HIS A 15 22.46 16.01 19.97
N SER A 16 21.37 16.66 20.36
CA SER A 16 20.13 16.61 19.60
C SER A 16 20.22 17.41 18.30
N ARG A 17 19.39 17.04 17.33
CA ARG A 17 19.35 17.69 16.01
C ARG A 17 19.02 19.19 16.10
N ALA A 18 18.29 19.64 17.12
CA ALA A 18 17.99 21.05 17.36
C ALA A 18 19.21 21.83 17.90
N ALA A 19 20.08 21.20 18.70
CA ALA A 19 21.35 21.81 19.11
C ALA A 19 22.31 21.96 17.92
N ARG A 20 22.40 20.92 17.08
CA ARG A 20 23.28 20.91 15.89
C ARG A 20 22.81 21.87 14.79
N ARG A 21 21.51 22.18 14.72
CA ARG A 21 20.98 23.18 13.79
C ARG A 21 21.20 24.62 14.25
N GLY A 22 21.68 24.84 15.49
CA GLY A 22 21.66 26.14 16.13
C GLY A 22 20.21 26.58 16.39
N ALA A 23 19.93 27.22 17.52
CA ALA A 23 18.71 28.01 17.60
C ALA A 23 18.89 29.15 16.60
N GLU A 24 18.04 29.23 15.56
CA GLU A 24 18.02 30.43 14.72
C GLU A 24 17.87 31.64 15.65
N PRO A 25 18.67 32.71 15.45
CA PRO A 25 18.49 33.91 16.25
C PRO A 25 17.04 34.36 16.06
N ALA A 26 16.35 34.70 17.16
CA ALA A 26 15.01 35.26 17.07
C ALA A 26 15.06 36.42 16.08
N ARG A 27 14.21 36.37 15.04
CA ARG A 27 14.18 37.40 14.01
C ARG A 27 13.82 38.71 14.72
N LYS A 28 14.77 39.65 14.79
CA LYS A 28 14.61 40.95 15.46
C LYS A 28 13.39 41.73 14.94
N ASP A 29 12.98 41.41 13.71
CA ASP A 29 11.82 41.96 13.02
C ASP A 29 10.49 41.49 13.61
N LEU A 30 10.43 40.37 14.33
CA LEU A 30 9.19 39.83 14.91
C LEU A 30 8.98 40.23 16.38
N GLU A 31 10.05 40.56 17.10
CA GLU A 31 9.96 40.96 18.52
C GLU A 31 9.66 42.45 18.72
N SER A 32 9.92 43.27 17.71
CA SER A 32 9.69 44.73 17.72
C SER A 32 8.32 45.14 17.18
N ILE A 33 7.59 44.22 16.54
CA ILE A 33 6.24 44.47 16.02
C ILE A 33 5.23 44.26 17.15
N LYS A 34 4.68 45.36 17.67
CA LYS A 34 3.51 45.30 18.54
C LYS A 34 2.38 44.57 17.82
N PRO A 35 1.67 43.63 18.48
CA PRO A 35 0.51 43.00 17.87
C PRO A 35 -0.49 44.09 17.45
N PRO A 36 -1.14 43.95 16.29
CA PRO A 36 -2.20 44.86 15.88
C PRO A 36 -3.21 44.99 17.02
N LYS A 37 -3.55 46.22 17.39
CA LYS A 37 -4.57 46.48 18.39
C LYS A 37 -5.88 45.90 17.86
N GLU A 38 -6.49 44.98 18.60
CA GLU A 38 -7.78 44.41 18.24
C GLU A 38 -8.83 45.53 18.27
N GLU A 39 -9.20 46.02 17.08
CA GLU A 39 -10.35 46.90 16.95
C GLU A 39 -11.61 46.04 17.11
N THR A 40 -12.25 46.14 18.28
CA THR A 40 -13.49 45.42 18.61
C THR A 40 -14.73 46.01 17.95
N ASP A 41 -14.59 47.19 17.34
CA ASP A 41 -15.69 47.89 16.68
C ASP A 41 -15.89 47.34 15.27
N TYR A 42 -16.98 46.59 15.10
CA TYR A 42 -17.39 46.05 13.82
C TYR A 42 -17.72 47.18 12.83
N LYS A 43 -16.85 47.39 11.84
CA LYS A 43 -17.02 48.38 10.77
C LYS A 43 -17.72 47.72 9.56
N PRO A 44 -19.04 47.89 9.37
CA PRO A 44 -19.80 47.18 8.34
C PRO A 44 -19.34 47.53 6.92
N TRP A 45 -18.77 48.72 6.69
CA TRP A 45 -18.22 49.11 5.39
C TRP A 45 -16.92 48.39 5.02
N LEU A 46 -16.20 47.81 6.00
CA LEU A 46 -14.94 47.10 5.76
C LEU A 46 -15.17 45.72 5.14
N HIS A 47 -16.29 45.07 5.48
CA HIS A 47 -16.66 43.75 4.93
C HIS A 47 -17.53 43.84 3.67
N ASN A 48 -18.24 44.96 3.46
CA ASN A 48 -19.07 45.17 2.25
C ASN A 48 -18.26 45.56 0.99
N ALA A 49 -16.99 45.93 1.15
CA ALA A 49 -16.12 46.29 0.03
C ALA A 49 -15.70 45.10 -0.86
N GLN A 50 -15.96 43.85 -0.45
CA GLN A 50 -15.52 42.67 -1.21
C GLN A 50 -16.16 42.54 -2.61
N ASN A 51 -17.23 43.31 -2.91
CA ASN A 51 -17.87 43.32 -4.24
C ASN A 51 -18.17 44.74 -4.76
N ALA A 52 -17.67 45.79 -4.10
CA ALA A 52 -17.89 47.18 -4.51
C ALA A 52 -16.95 47.56 -5.68
N GLY A 53 -17.19 46.98 -6.86
CA GLY A 53 -16.47 47.33 -8.10
C GLY A 53 -16.13 46.14 -9.00
N ILE A 54 -16.03 44.92 -8.46
CA ILE A 54 -15.76 43.71 -9.24
C ILE A 54 -17.08 43.02 -9.57
N GLN A 55 -17.80 43.53 -10.56
CA GLN A 55 -18.96 42.83 -11.10
C GLN A 55 -18.50 41.68 -12.00
N LYS A 56 -18.57 40.44 -11.51
CA LYS A 56 -18.37 39.25 -12.36
C LYS A 56 -19.48 39.23 -13.41
N LYS A 57 -19.09 39.28 -14.69
CA LYS A 57 -20.02 39.17 -15.82
C LYS A 57 -20.81 37.87 -15.68
N GLN A 58 -22.10 37.98 -15.40
CA GLN A 58 -22.99 36.84 -15.27
C GLN A 58 -23.04 36.09 -16.60
N LYS A 59 -23.01 34.74 -16.56
CA LYS A 59 -23.06 33.86 -17.73
C LYS A 59 -24.47 33.83 -18.36
N LYS A 60 -25.07 34.99 -18.60
CA LYS A 60 -26.40 35.13 -19.21
C LYS A 60 -26.36 35.03 -20.74
N LYS A 61 -25.17 35.13 -21.35
CA LYS A 61 -25.01 35.06 -22.81
C LYS A 61 -24.92 33.61 -23.28
N GLN A 62 -25.55 33.35 -24.42
CA GLN A 62 -25.43 32.07 -25.12
C GLN A 62 -23.96 31.75 -25.42
N LEU A 63 -23.58 30.48 -25.27
CA LEU A 63 -22.23 30.00 -25.57
C LEU A 63 -21.90 30.21 -27.05
N THR A 64 -20.70 30.71 -27.32
CA THR A 64 -20.19 30.81 -28.70
C THR A 64 -20.04 29.42 -29.32
N THR A 65 -20.05 29.33 -30.66
CA THR A 65 -19.87 28.07 -31.39
C THR A 65 -18.56 27.36 -31.01
N ALA A 66 -17.47 28.11 -30.82
CA ALA A 66 -16.20 27.57 -30.38
C ALA A 66 -16.25 26.97 -28.96
N GLN A 67 -17.01 27.60 -28.04
CA GLN A 67 -17.22 27.06 -26.70
C GLN A 67 -18.07 25.79 -26.73
N LYS A 68 -19.13 25.75 -27.56
CA LYS A 68 -19.94 24.53 -27.76
C LYS A 68 -19.10 23.37 -28.27
N ARG A 69 -18.26 23.59 -29.30
CA ARG A 69 -17.32 22.58 -29.79
C ARG A 69 -16.33 22.08 -28.74
N ARG A 70 -15.87 22.95 -27.83
CA ARG A 70 -15.01 22.54 -26.70
C ARG A 70 -15.78 21.70 -25.69
N GLN A 71 -17.05 22.04 -25.44
CA GLN A 71 -17.93 21.29 -24.55
C GLN A 71 -18.22 19.90 -25.12
N GLU A 72 -18.57 19.79 -26.40
CA GLU A 72 -18.77 18.52 -27.10
C GLU A 72 -17.52 17.62 -26.98
N LYS A 73 -16.34 18.13 -27.31
CA LYS A 73 -15.07 17.41 -27.14
C LYS A 73 -14.77 17.03 -25.69
N ALA A 74 -15.20 17.83 -24.71
CA ALA A 74 -15.02 17.51 -23.30
C ALA A 74 -15.95 16.38 -22.86
N LEU A 75 -17.17 16.34 -23.38
CA LEU A 75 -18.12 15.27 -23.15
C LEU A 75 -17.62 13.96 -23.77
N GLU A 76 -17.16 13.97 -25.02
CA GLU A 76 -16.56 12.80 -25.68
C GLU A 76 -15.38 12.22 -24.87
N LYS A 77 -14.53 13.09 -24.32
CA LYS A 77 -13.43 12.67 -23.46
C LYS A 77 -13.91 12.11 -22.13
N ALA A 78 -14.96 12.69 -21.54
CA ALA A 78 -15.55 12.17 -20.31
C ALA A 78 -16.09 10.75 -20.53
N ASP A 79 -16.81 10.52 -21.62
CA ASP A 79 -17.36 9.21 -21.98
C ASP A 79 -16.25 8.16 -22.22
N ALA A 80 -15.15 8.57 -22.85
CA ALA A 80 -14.00 7.68 -23.01
C ALA A 80 -13.32 7.33 -21.67
N ILE A 81 -13.28 8.27 -20.72
CA ILE A 81 -12.69 8.05 -19.39
C ILE A 81 -13.59 7.18 -18.53
N THR A 82 -14.91 7.41 -18.55
CA THR A 82 -15.88 6.58 -17.82
C THR A 82 -15.82 5.14 -18.32
N GLY A 83 -15.79 4.91 -19.64
CA GLY A 83 -15.63 3.56 -20.19
C GLY A 83 -14.32 2.86 -19.79
N LYS A 84 -13.20 3.60 -19.68
CA LYS A 84 -11.93 3.05 -19.15
C LYS A 84 -12.03 2.72 -17.67
N HIS A 85 -12.70 3.57 -16.89
CA HIS A 85 -12.89 3.38 -15.46
C HIS A 85 -13.74 2.15 -15.19
N GLU A 86 -14.85 1.97 -15.91
CA GLU A 86 -15.73 0.81 -15.80
C GLU A 86 -14.99 -0.50 -16.09
N LYS A 87 -14.17 -0.53 -17.16
CA LYS A 87 -13.31 -1.69 -17.46
C LYS A 87 -12.34 -2.00 -16.32
N LYS A 88 -11.65 -1.00 -15.78
CA LYS A 88 -10.73 -1.16 -14.65
C LYS A 88 -11.45 -1.67 -13.40
N VAL A 89 -12.64 -1.16 -13.12
CA VAL A 89 -13.47 -1.61 -11.98
C VAL A 89 -13.90 -3.06 -12.19
N ALA A 90 -14.35 -3.43 -13.40
CA ALA A 90 -14.71 -4.80 -13.73
C ALA A 90 -13.52 -5.76 -13.55
N ASP A 91 -12.34 -5.39 -14.05
CA ASP A 91 -11.12 -6.20 -13.89
C ASP A 91 -10.69 -6.30 -12.43
N SER A 92 -10.76 -5.21 -11.67
CA SER A 92 -10.47 -5.22 -10.23
C SER A 92 -11.41 -6.17 -9.48
N LYS A 93 -12.72 -6.10 -9.76
CA LYS A 93 -13.73 -7.00 -9.17
C LYS A 93 -13.48 -8.47 -9.55
N LYS A 94 -13.08 -8.74 -10.79
CA LYS A 94 -12.71 -10.11 -11.22
C LYS A 94 -11.48 -10.62 -10.46
N ARG A 95 -10.45 -9.80 -10.28
CA ARG A 95 -9.24 -10.18 -9.50
C ARG A 95 -9.56 -10.41 -8.03
N SER A 96 -10.39 -9.56 -7.42
CA SER A 96 -10.81 -9.75 -6.02
C SER A 96 -11.66 -11.02 -5.87
N ALA A 97 -12.59 -11.28 -6.80
CA ALA A 97 -13.38 -12.50 -6.80
C ALA A 97 -12.50 -13.76 -6.91
N ARG A 98 -11.49 -13.76 -7.79
CA ARG A 98 -10.53 -14.88 -7.90
C ARG A 98 -9.75 -15.12 -6.61
N THR A 99 -9.34 -14.04 -5.93
CA THR A 99 -8.61 -14.13 -4.66
C THR A 99 -9.50 -14.69 -3.56
N GLN A 100 -10.75 -14.22 -3.47
CA GLN A 100 -11.74 -14.73 -2.52
C GLN A 100 -12.13 -16.19 -2.80
N ALA A 101 -12.28 -16.58 -4.07
CA ALA A 101 -12.55 -17.98 -4.44
C ALA A 101 -11.41 -18.89 -3.97
N ARG A 102 -10.15 -18.52 -4.23
CA ARG A 102 -8.99 -19.27 -3.74
C ARG A 102 -8.91 -19.31 -2.22
N ALA A 103 -9.24 -18.21 -1.54
CA ALA A 103 -9.24 -18.18 -0.08
C ALA A 103 -10.28 -19.16 0.49
N LYS A 104 -11.48 -19.21 -0.10
CA LYS A 104 -12.52 -20.19 0.28
C LYS A 104 -12.08 -21.62 0.02
N GLU A 105 -11.55 -21.92 -1.17
CA GLU A 105 -11.01 -23.25 -1.49
C GLU A 105 -9.92 -23.68 -0.49
N TRP A 106 -9.09 -22.74 -0.03
CA TRP A 106 -8.07 -23.01 0.98
C TRP A 106 -8.66 -23.25 2.38
N GLU A 107 -9.63 -22.44 2.81
CA GLU A 107 -10.36 -22.64 4.06
C GLU A 107 -11.11 -23.99 4.07
N ASP A 108 -11.73 -24.37 2.95
CA ASP A 108 -12.42 -25.65 2.78
C ASP A 108 -11.44 -26.83 2.87
N LEU A 109 -10.28 -26.76 2.21
CA LEU A 109 -9.25 -27.80 2.33
C LEU A 109 -8.69 -27.90 3.74
N ASN A 110 -8.44 -26.78 4.41
CA ASN A 110 -7.93 -26.77 5.77
C ASN A 110 -8.97 -27.34 6.75
N SER A 111 -10.24 -26.95 6.63
CA SER A 111 -11.29 -27.52 7.46
C SER A 111 -11.46 -29.02 7.25
N GLN A 112 -11.31 -29.52 6.01
CA GLN A 112 -11.29 -30.96 5.73
C GLN A 112 -10.07 -31.66 6.34
N LEU A 113 -8.88 -31.04 6.31
CA LEU A 113 -7.68 -31.57 6.95
C LEU A 113 -7.80 -31.58 8.47
N GLU A 114 -8.31 -30.50 9.07
CA GLU A 114 -8.58 -30.43 10.51
C GLU A 114 -9.60 -31.49 10.94
N ALA A 115 -10.71 -31.63 10.22
CA ALA A 115 -11.70 -32.69 10.48
C ALA A 115 -11.11 -34.10 10.32
N ALA A 116 -10.20 -34.30 9.34
CA ALA A 116 -9.52 -35.59 9.15
C ALA A 116 -8.50 -35.88 10.25
N GLU A 117 -7.77 -34.88 10.75
CA GLU A 117 -6.85 -35.03 11.87
C GLU A 117 -7.61 -35.27 13.19
N GLU A 118 -8.74 -34.58 13.41
CA GLU A 118 -9.63 -34.84 14.55
C GLU A 118 -10.18 -36.28 14.51
N ALA A 119 -10.64 -36.75 13.35
CA ALA A 119 -11.11 -38.13 13.17
C ALA A 119 -9.98 -39.16 13.38
N LYS A 120 -8.74 -38.86 12.96
CA LYS A 120 -7.58 -39.72 13.22
C LYS A 120 -7.20 -39.73 14.70
N GLU A 121 -7.26 -38.60 15.38
CA GLU A 121 -6.98 -38.51 16.81
C GLU A 121 -8.05 -39.20 17.65
N GLU A 122 -9.33 -39.14 17.25
CA GLU A 122 -10.40 -39.95 17.86
C GLU A 122 -10.22 -41.45 17.60
N ALA A 123 -9.82 -41.85 16.39
CA ALA A 123 -9.51 -43.24 16.08
C ALA A 123 -8.28 -43.76 16.85
N LYS A 124 -7.23 -42.93 17.02
CA LYS A 124 -6.06 -43.25 17.84
C LYS A 124 -6.41 -43.31 19.33
N LYS A 125 -7.28 -42.42 19.83
CA LYS A 125 -7.76 -42.47 21.21
C LYS A 125 -8.64 -43.70 21.46
N ALA A 126 -9.48 -44.10 20.51
CA ALA A 126 -10.25 -45.35 20.57
C ALA A 126 -9.33 -46.59 20.53
N ALA A 127 -8.33 -46.61 19.66
CA ALA A 127 -7.33 -47.69 19.57
C ALA A 127 -6.38 -47.75 20.77
N LYS A 128 -6.04 -46.59 21.37
CA LYS A 128 -5.27 -46.54 22.62
C LYS A 128 -6.13 -47.00 23.79
N THR A 129 -7.39 -46.63 23.86
CA THR A 129 -8.31 -47.09 24.92
C THR A 129 -8.51 -48.61 24.86
N SER A 130 -8.64 -49.21 23.67
CA SER A 130 -8.72 -50.67 23.51
C SER A 130 -7.39 -51.39 23.73
N ARG A 131 -6.24 -50.75 23.49
CA ARG A 131 -4.90 -51.28 23.83
C ARG A 131 -4.59 -51.17 25.32
N THR A 132 -5.09 -50.14 26.01
CA THR A 132 -4.86 -49.96 27.47
C THR A 132 -5.73 -50.91 28.31
N THR A 133 -6.80 -51.48 27.75
CA THR A 133 -7.54 -52.59 28.38
C THR A 133 -6.95 -53.97 28.08
N ALA A 134 -5.87 -54.06 27.30
CA ALA A 134 -5.21 -55.32 26.92
C ALA A 134 -3.71 -55.37 27.27
N ALA A 135 -3.16 -54.35 27.94
CA ALA A 135 -1.73 -54.26 28.26
C ALA A 135 -1.48 -53.95 29.74
N THR A 136 -1.87 -54.89 30.62
CA THR A 136 -1.02 -55.24 31.77
C THR A 136 0.00 -56.24 31.25
N GLY A 137 1.15 -55.77 30.77
CA GLY A 137 2.15 -56.62 30.12
C GLY A 137 3.25 -55.82 29.42
N GLU A 138 4.16 -55.32 30.25
CA GLU A 138 5.62 -55.13 30.07
C GLU A 138 6.22 -55.25 28.65
N GLY A 139 7.04 -54.27 28.24
CA GLY A 139 7.88 -54.39 27.03
C GLY A 139 8.37 -53.06 26.46
N GLU A 140 9.39 -52.50 27.09
CA GLU A 140 10.24 -51.41 26.59
C GLU A 140 10.96 -51.81 25.29
N GLN A 141 10.85 -50.99 24.24
CA GLN A 141 11.81 -50.96 23.12
C GLN A 141 11.67 -49.65 22.34
N ILE A 142 12.64 -48.77 22.56
CA ILE A 142 12.91 -47.56 21.77
C ILE A 142 13.63 -48.02 20.50
N GLY A 143 12.93 -47.96 19.36
CA GLY A 143 13.49 -48.23 18.04
C GLY A 143 13.76 -46.91 17.31
N ASP A 144 15.04 -46.53 17.29
CA ASP A 144 15.61 -45.51 16.42
C ASP A 144 15.63 -46.04 14.99
N GLU A 145 14.67 -45.62 14.16
CA GLU A 145 14.63 -45.92 12.72
C GLU A 145 14.79 -44.63 11.91
N VAL A 146 16.07 -44.34 11.64
CA VAL A 146 16.65 -43.94 10.34
C VAL A 146 15.82 -42.98 9.47
N MET A 147 16.21 -41.71 9.52
CA MET A 147 15.94 -40.70 8.49
C MET A 147 16.44 -41.16 7.11
N PRO A 148 15.62 -41.15 6.04
CA PRO A 148 16.12 -41.26 4.68
C PRO A 148 16.78 -39.95 4.25
N ASP A 149 18.06 -40.05 3.89
CA ASP A 149 18.91 -38.98 3.36
C ASP A 149 18.29 -38.28 2.14
N LEU A 150 18.36 -36.95 2.19
CA LEU A 150 18.26 -36.03 1.06
C LEU A 150 19.42 -36.28 0.08
N ALA A 151 19.21 -37.17 -0.89
CA ALA A 151 20.07 -37.27 -2.06
C ALA A 151 19.57 -36.31 -3.15
N GLY A 152 20.33 -35.23 -3.37
CA GLY A 152 20.10 -34.27 -4.43
C GLY A 152 20.15 -34.89 -5.83
N SER A 153 19.28 -34.39 -6.71
CA SER A 153 19.59 -34.31 -8.14
C SER A 153 19.56 -32.84 -8.53
N GLY A 154 20.75 -32.26 -8.64
CA GLY A 154 20.94 -31.02 -9.38
C GLY A 154 20.74 -31.32 -10.87
N ALA A 155 19.73 -30.70 -11.45
CA ALA A 155 19.63 -30.52 -12.89
C ALA A 155 19.85 -29.03 -13.18
N THR A 156 21.11 -28.69 -13.42
CA THR A 156 21.52 -27.54 -14.22
C THR A 156 21.17 -27.77 -15.69
N ALA A 157 20.92 -26.68 -16.42
CA ALA A 157 20.63 -26.54 -17.85
C ALA A 157 19.14 -26.74 -18.22
N GLU A 158 18.43 -25.81 -18.85
CA GLU A 158 18.84 -24.74 -19.76
C GLU A 158 18.03 -23.45 -19.54
N ALA A 159 18.73 -22.31 -19.59
CA ALA A 159 18.12 -21.00 -19.75
C ALA A 159 17.59 -20.88 -21.18
N VAL A 160 16.29 -21.10 -21.37
CA VAL A 160 15.60 -20.79 -22.62
C VAL A 160 15.49 -19.27 -22.73
N VAL A 161 16.35 -18.69 -23.57
CA VAL A 161 16.26 -17.30 -24.01
C VAL A 161 14.88 -17.08 -24.64
N PRO A 162 14.04 -16.15 -24.17
CA PRO A 162 12.79 -15.86 -24.87
C PRO A 162 13.14 -15.18 -26.19
N THR A 163 12.97 -15.92 -27.29
CA THR A 163 13.08 -15.39 -28.65
C THR A 163 12.08 -14.25 -28.81
N VAL A 164 12.58 -13.04 -29.06
CA VAL A 164 11.76 -11.86 -29.36
C VAL A 164 10.93 -12.17 -30.60
N PRO A 165 9.59 -12.02 -30.57
CA PRO A 165 8.77 -12.19 -31.76
C PRO A 165 9.14 -11.14 -32.80
N GLU A 166 9.41 -11.59 -34.02
CA GLU A 166 9.72 -10.78 -35.19
C GLU A 166 8.58 -9.77 -35.42
N GLY A 167 8.77 -8.52 -34.98
CA GLY A 167 7.73 -7.48 -35.00
C GLY A 167 7.70 -6.52 -33.80
N ALA A 168 8.62 -6.61 -32.85
CA ALA A 168 8.68 -5.65 -31.74
C ALA A 168 9.27 -4.28 -32.18
N PRO A 169 8.69 -3.16 -31.75
CA PRO A 169 9.14 -1.81 -32.10
C PRO A 169 10.54 -1.48 -31.54
N GLN A 170 11.34 -0.73 -32.32
CA GLN A 170 12.79 -0.52 -32.13
C GLN A 170 13.25 0.05 -30.78
N TRP A 171 12.35 0.55 -29.93
CA TRP A 171 12.70 1.03 -28.60
C TRP A 171 13.01 -0.10 -27.60
N ALA A 172 12.59 -1.34 -27.87
CA ALA A 172 12.83 -2.49 -26.99
C ALA A 172 14.30 -2.97 -26.99
N SER A 173 15.10 -2.57 -27.99
CA SER A 173 16.50 -3.02 -28.13
C SER A 173 17.50 -2.19 -27.31
N MET A 174 17.10 -1.02 -26.80
CA MET A 174 18.03 -0.07 -26.18
C MET A 174 18.34 -0.29 -24.69
N HIS A 175 17.71 -1.29 -24.04
CA HIS A 175 17.91 -1.54 -22.59
C HIS A 175 18.83 -2.74 -22.28
N ALA A 176 19.45 -3.35 -23.29
CA ALA A 176 20.30 -4.53 -23.11
C ALA A 176 21.82 -4.26 -23.16
N GLN A 177 22.25 -3.00 -23.31
CA GLN A 177 23.67 -2.64 -23.35
C GLN A 177 24.04 -1.75 -22.17
N THR A 178 24.20 -2.38 -21.01
CA THR A 178 25.00 -1.85 -19.90
C THR A 178 26.16 -2.81 -19.69
N GLY A 179 27.18 -2.70 -20.56
CA GLY A 179 28.35 -3.58 -20.57
C GLY A 179 29.71 -2.88 -20.51
N ASP A 180 29.83 -1.60 -20.90
CA ASP A 180 31.14 -0.97 -21.10
C ASP A 180 31.23 0.44 -20.48
N PHE A 181 31.11 0.57 -19.15
CA PHE A 181 31.43 1.84 -18.45
C PHE A 181 32.31 1.65 -17.20
N VAL A 182 33.04 0.56 -17.10
CA VAL A 182 34.03 0.37 -16.02
C VAL A 182 35.32 -0.07 -16.66
N ASP A 183 36.14 0.90 -17.08
CA ASP A 183 37.62 0.82 -17.13
C ASP A 183 38.19 2.10 -17.79
N GLU A 184 38.14 3.23 -17.08
CA GLU A 184 39.06 4.36 -17.35
C GLU A 184 39.17 5.32 -16.14
N ILE A 185 39.59 4.81 -14.98
CA ILE A 185 40.23 5.64 -13.94
C ILE A 185 41.31 4.81 -13.25
N THR A 186 42.52 4.83 -13.81
CA THR A 186 43.79 4.75 -13.07
C THR A 186 44.85 5.50 -13.84
#